data_AF-S6F6F1-F1
#
_entry.id   AF-S6F6F1-F1
#
_cell.length_a   1.000
_cell.length_b   1.000
_cell.length_c   1.000
_cell.angle_alpha   90.00
_cell.angle_beta   90.00
_cell.angle_gamma   90.00
#
_symmetry.space_group_name_H-M   'P 1'
#
loop_
_entity.id
_entity.type
_entity.pdbx_description
1 polymer ?
#
loop_
_entity_poly.entity_id
_entity_poly.type
_entity_poly.pdbx_seq_one_letter_code
_entity_poly.pdbx_strand_id
1 'polypeptide(L)'
;MSNKYTSTTNTPKAPEPRYRNWGLVLYPESVPSNWEEILIEEGVPFAYILHDKDQYVDENGEIKLKKAHYQIIMKYKNQKTKAQMADLTKRKLKVSSPAPIPLGSLEASARDLLHLDQRSPLQHKYDLSEVQVILGLDFQYLIRPTKTEQNAIMRDIRHIIREHEINEISDLWDFLDEINPFYSMVLDAKTYAISSYINSCRHKPKKRRDVTKVS
;
A
#
# COMPACT_ATOMS: atom_id res chain seq x y z
N MET A 1 -49.07 51.60 10.12
CA MET A 1 -48.67 50.18 10.15
C MET A 1 -48.38 49.73 8.72
N SER A 2 -47.14 49.37 8.40
CA SER A 2 -46.80 48.69 7.15
C SER A 2 -45.68 47.71 7.46
N ASN A 3 -46.00 46.42 7.35
CA ASN A 3 -45.14 45.29 7.68
C ASN A 3 -43.97 45.21 6.70
N LYS A 4 -42.74 45.27 7.22
CA LYS A 4 -41.54 44.81 6.49
C LYS A 4 -41.52 43.29 6.54
N TYR A 5 -41.99 42.64 5.47
CA TYR A 5 -41.70 41.23 5.25
C TYR A 5 -40.23 41.08 4.81
N THR A 6 -39.37 40.67 5.74
CA THR A 6 -38.03 40.18 5.41
C THR A 6 -38.15 38.77 4.83
N SER A 7 -38.06 38.66 3.51
CA SER A 7 -37.91 37.39 2.80
C SER A 7 -36.57 36.75 3.18
N THR A 8 -36.60 35.72 4.02
CA THR A 8 -35.47 34.82 4.25
C THR A 8 -35.56 33.73 3.19
N THR A 9 -34.78 33.86 2.12
CA THR A 9 -34.64 32.81 1.12
C THR A 9 -33.83 31.66 1.72
N ASN A 10 -34.54 30.68 2.25
CA ASN A 10 -33.97 29.42 2.74
C ASN A 10 -33.58 28.57 1.52
N THR A 11 -32.43 28.87 0.90
CA THR A 11 -31.87 28.01 -0.14
C THR A 11 -31.36 26.72 0.53
N PRO A 12 -31.80 25.53 0.09
CA PRO A 12 -31.31 24.28 0.67
C PRO A 12 -29.81 24.17 0.42
N LYS A 13 -29.04 24.13 1.52
CA LYS A 13 -27.58 23.96 1.49
C LYS A 13 -27.27 22.64 0.80
N ALA A 14 -26.39 22.67 -0.21
CA ALA A 14 -25.96 21.45 -0.91
C ALA A 14 -25.46 20.40 0.11
N PRO A 15 -25.78 19.11 -0.08
CA PRO A 15 -25.36 18.07 0.85
C PRO A 15 -23.82 18.03 0.96
N GLU A 16 -23.31 17.98 2.20
CA GLU A 16 -21.87 17.94 2.44
C GLU A 16 -21.27 16.68 1.80
N PRO A 17 -20.15 16.78 1.05
CA PRO A 17 -19.48 15.62 0.46
C PRO A 17 -19.09 14.59 1.52
N ARG A 18 -19.34 13.32 1.23
CA ARG A 18 -19.06 12.19 2.12
C ARG A 18 -18.13 11.20 1.44
N TYR A 19 -17.16 10.68 2.19
CA TYR A 19 -16.15 9.76 1.67
C TYR A 19 -16.04 8.53 2.55
N ARG A 20 -15.76 7.39 1.91
CA ARG A 20 -15.59 6.11 2.59
C ARG A 20 -14.15 5.91 3.09
N ASN A 21 -13.19 6.37 2.32
CA ASN A 21 -11.77 6.15 2.56
C ASN A 21 -11.13 7.46 2.99
N TRP A 22 -10.27 7.39 4.01
CA TRP A 22 -9.66 8.56 4.61
C TRP A 22 -8.19 8.31 4.92
N GLY A 23 -7.37 9.33 4.67
CA GLY A 23 -5.97 9.38 5.03
C GLY A 23 -5.75 10.31 6.22
N LEU A 24 -4.88 9.92 7.15
CA LEU A 24 -4.43 10.76 8.25
C LEU A 24 -2.89 10.81 8.24
N VAL A 25 -2.36 11.95 8.64
CA VAL A 25 -0.93 12.13 8.91
C VAL A 25 -0.78 12.52 10.37
N LEU A 26 -0.12 11.68 11.16
CA LEU A 26 0.10 11.94 12.59
C LEU A 26 1.60 12.06 12.86
N TYR A 27 1.99 13.11 13.57
CA TYR A 27 3.38 13.31 13.99
C TYR A 27 3.58 12.66 15.37
N PRO A 28 4.54 11.72 15.55
CA PRO A 28 4.77 11.05 16.83
C PRO A 28 4.94 12.00 18.01
N GLU A 29 5.54 13.17 17.78
CA GLU A 29 5.78 14.19 18.81
C GLU A 29 4.52 14.98 19.24
N SER A 30 3.46 14.94 18.45
CA SER A 30 2.25 15.77 18.65
C SER A 30 0.99 14.97 18.97
N VAL A 31 1.03 13.65 18.79
CA VAL A 31 -0.10 12.75 18.98
C VAL A 31 -0.05 12.12 20.38
N PRO A 32 -1.20 11.84 21.04
CA PRO A 32 -1.22 11.11 22.31
C PRO A 32 -0.53 9.76 22.20
N SER A 33 0.07 9.27 23.29
CA SER A 33 0.73 7.95 23.30
C SER A 33 -0.22 6.79 22.98
N ASN A 34 -1.52 6.97 23.26
CA ASN A 34 -2.56 5.97 23.03
C ASN A 34 -3.38 6.22 21.74
N TRP A 35 -2.76 6.83 20.73
CA TRP A 35 -3.45 7.22 19.50
C TRP A 35 -3.97 6.03 18.70
N GLU A 36 -3.27 4.90 18.75
CA GLU A 36 -3.67 3.68 18.05
C GLU A 36 -4.93 3.11 18.69
N GLU A 37 -4.99 3.04 20.03
CA GLU A 37 -6.17 2.59 20.76
C GLU A 37 -7.38 3.47 20.46
N ILE A 38 -7.19 4.79 20.35
CA ILE A 38 -8.27 5.72 19.95
C ILE A 38 -8.83 5.37 18.56
N LEU A 39 -7.97 4.97 17.61
CA LEU A 39 -8.41 4.54 16.29
C LEU A 39 -9.03 3.14 16.30
N ILE A 40 -8.53 2.22 17.13
CA ILE A 40 -9.14 0.90 17.36
C ILE A 40 -10.57 1.07 17.91
N GLU A 41 -10.77 1.97 18.87
CA GLU A 41 -12.08 2.29 19.46
C GLU A 41 -13.07 2.91 18.46
N GLU A 42 -12.60 3.57 17.40
CA GLU A 42 -13.47 4.02 16.30
C GLU A 42 -14.08 2.82 15.54
N GLY A 43 -13.50 1.62 15.68
CA GLY A 43 -14.06 0.37 15.17
C GLY A 43 -13.97 0.23 13.65
N VAL A 44 -12.94 0.84 13.04
CA VAL A 44 -12.80 0.94 11.59
C VAL A 44 -11.49 0.29 11.16
N PRO A 45 -11.48 -0.62 10.16
CA PRO A 45 -10.24 -1.17 9.62
C PRO A 45 -9.31 -0.08 9.07
N PHE A 46 -8.05 -0.13 9.49
CA PHE A 46 -7.01 0.81 9.04
C PHE A 46 -5.65 0.13 8.95
N ALA A 47 -4.75 0.75 8.20
CA ALA A 47 -3.34 0.41 8.20
C ALA A 47 -2.51 1.68 8.33
N TYR A 48 -1.33 1.56 8.92
CA TYR A 48 -0.40 2.66 9.03
C TYR A 48 1.06 2.21 8.90
N ILE A 49 1.91 3.17 8.54
CA ILE A 49 3.37 3.01 8.51
C ILE A 49 4.03 4.30 8.96
N LEU A 50 5.21 4.19 9.59
CA LEU A 50 6.05 5.33 9.92
C LEU A 50 6.88 5.72 8.69
N HIS A 51 6.67 6.93 8.18
CA HIS A 51 7.50 7.54 7.14
C HIS A 51 8.58 8.38 7.79
N ASP A 52 9.80 7.85 7.88
CA ASP A 52 10.97 8.47 8.50
C ASP A 52 12.19 8.57 7.56
N LYS A 53 12.14 7.96 6.37
CA LYS A 53 13.24 7.91 5.40
C LYS A 53 13.03 8.81 4.17
N ASP A 54 11.85 9.43 4.08
CA ASP A 54 11.49 10.32 2.97
C ASP A 54 12.31 11.61 2.97
N GLN A 55 12.64 12.11 1.78
CA GLN A 55 13.45 13.32 1.59
C GLN A 55 12.71 14.41 0.80
N TYR A 56 13.19 15.64 0.90
CA TYR A 56 12.75 16.77 0.09
C TYR A 56 13.94 17.68 -0.21
N VAL A 57 13.80 18.52 -1.24
CA VAL A 57 14.78 19.56 -1.58
C VAL A 57 14.33 20.85 -0.90
N ASP A 58 15.20 21.45 -0.09
CA ASP A 58 14.91 22.72 0.57
C ASP A 58 15.08 23.93 -0.37
N GLU A 59 14.81 25.12 0.14
CA GLU A 59 14.88 26.38 -0.63
C GLU A 59 16.29 26.68 -1.17
N ASN A 60 17.33 26.08 -0.57
CA ASN A 60 18.73 26.25 -0.97
C ASN A 60 19.18 25.17 -1.97
N GLY A 61 18.31 24.22 -2.32
CA GLY A 61 18.64 23.10 -3.19
C GLY A 61 19.26 21.91 -2.47
N GLU A 62 19.31 21.90 -1.13
CA GLU A 62 19.87 20.79 -0.37
C GLU A 62 18.83 19.70 -0.10
N ILE A 63 19.27 18.43 -0.14
CA ILE A 63 18.43 17.29 0.20
C ILE A 63 18.34 17.18 1.73
N LYS A 64 17.12 17.25 2.27
CA LYS A 64 16.81 17.12 3.69
C LYS A 64 15.82 15.99 3.95
N LEU A 65 15.90 15.40 5.13
CA LEU A 65 14.94 14.39 5.59
C LEU A 65 13.62 15.07 5.99
N LYS A 66 12.49 14.51 5.54
CA LYS A 66 11.18 14.93 6.03
C LYS A 66 11.05 14.56 7.51
N LYS A 67 10.18 15.28 8.22
CA LYS A 67 9.83 14.93 9.60
C LYS A 67 9.16 13.56 9.63
N ALA A 68 9.54 12.73 10.60
CA ALA A 68 8.94 11.42 10.81
C ALA A 68 7.44 11.56 11.08
N HIS A 69 6.61 10.81 10.36
CA HIS A 69 5.16 10.88 10.51
C HIS A 69 4.50 9.54 10.19
N TYR A 70 3.45 9.20 10.93
CA TYR A 70 2.59 8.09 10.57
C TYR A 70 1.69 8.49 9.41
N GLN A 71 1.75 7.73 8.33
CA GLN A 71 0.75 7.76 7.27
C GLN A 71 -0.28 6.66 7.54
N ILE A 72 -1.55 7.03 7.58
CA ILE A 72 -2.65 6.12 7.96
C ILE A 72 -3.69 6.13 6.86
N ILE A 73 -4.17 4.95 6.45
CA ILE A 73 -5.35 4.81 5.60
C ILE A 73 -6.46 4.09 6.36
N MET A 74 -7.68 4.58 6.23
CA MET A 74 -8.86 4.04 6.90
C MET A 74 -9.96 3.72 5.89
N LYS A 75 -10.70 2.62 6.12
CA LYS A 75 -11.82 2.18 5.27
C LYS A 75 -13.10 2.06 6.08
N TYR A 76 -13.93 3.09 6.08
CA TYR A 76 -15.22 3.04 6.77
C TYR A 76 -16.23 2.15 6.03
N LYS A 77 -17.17 1.55 6.75
CA LYS A 77 -18.34 0.89 6.13
C LYS A 77 -19.26 1.91 5.47
N ASN A 78 -19.60 2.95 6.22
CA ASN A 78 -20.45 4.07 5.80
C ASN A 78 -19.62 5.34 5.58
N GLN A 79 -20.00 6.16 4.61
CA GLN A 79 -19.26 7.37 4.30
C GLN A 79 -19.33 8.39 5.45
N LYS A 80 -18.21 9.05 5.75
CA LYS A 80 -18.07 10.12 6.75
C LYS A 80 -17.93 11.48 6.06
N THR A 81 -18.34 12.55 6.73
CA THR A 81 -18.08 13.93 6.28
C THR A 81 -16.71 14.43 6.75
N LYS A 82 -16.22 15.52 6.17
CA LYS A 82 -15.00 16.20 6.65
C LYS A 82 -15.16 16.66 8.10
N ALA A 83 -16.34 17.14 8.48
CA ALA A 83 -16.63 17.52 9.86
C ALA A 83 -16.48 16.35 10.84
N GLN A 84 -17.02 15.17 10.51
CA GLN A 84 -16.88 13.97 11.35
C GLN A 84 -15.43 13.51 11.48
N MET A 85 -14.62 13.65 10.43
CA MET A 85 -13.21 13.30 10.49
C MET A 85 -12.38 14.33 11.24
N ALA A 86 -12.68 15.62 11.07
CA ALA A 86 -12.05 16.69 11.85
C ALA A 86 -12.37 16.56 13.34
N ASP A 87 -13.56 16.04 13.67
CA ASP A 87 -13.96 15.72 15.02
C ASP A 87 -13.08 14.64 15.66
N LEU A 88 -12.90 13.53 14.95
CA LEU A 88 -11.99 12.45 15.32
C LEU A 88 -10.56 12.98 15.55
N THR A 89 -10.00 13.73 14.60
CA THR A 89 -8.61 14.19 14.72
C THR A 89 -8.44 15.26 15.79
N LYS A 90 -9.30 16.29 15.82
CA LYS A 90 -9.12 17.42 16.73
C LYS A 90 -9.49 17.10 18.17
N ARG A 91 -10.59 16.37 18.39
CA ARG A 91 -11.08 16.10 19.74
C ARG A 91 -10.46 14.84 20.35
N LYS A 92 -10.43 13.73 19.60
CA LYS A 92 -9.89 12.47 20.14
C LYS A 92 -8.37 12.42 20.04
N LEU A 93 -7.82 12.61 18.83
CA LEU A 93 -6.38 12.54 18.59
C LEU A 93 -5.62 13.82 18.98
N LYS A 94 -6.30 14.90 19.35
CA LYS A 94 -5.69 16.21 19.66
C LYS A 94 -4.80 16.77 18.54
N VAL A 95 -5.04 16.35 17.29
CA VAL A 95 -4.33 16.80 16.10
C VAL A 95 -5.18 17.78 15.31
N SER A 96 -4.65 19.00 15.14
CA SER A 96 -5.27 20.05 14.36
C SER A 96 -4.77 20.12 12.91
N SER A 97 -3.57 19.60 12.65
CA SER A 97 -2.90 19.61 11.35
C SER A 97 -1.93 18.43 11.22
N PRO A 98 -1.83 17.78 10.05
CA PRO A 98 -2.59 18.04 8.83
C PRO A 98 -4.06 17.64 8.93
N ALA A 99 -4.91 18.24 8.11
CA ALA A 99 -6.33 17.90 8.07
C ALA A 99 -6.55 16.49 7.46
N PRO A 100 -7.59 15.74 7.87
CA PRO A 100 -7.96 14.48 7.25
C PRO A 100 -8.18 14.62 5.74
N ILE A 101 -7.63 13.68 4.97
CA ILE A 101 -7.65 13.72 3.51
C ILE A 101 -8.63 12.66 2.99
N PRO A 102 -9.66 13.01 2.22
CA PRO A 102 -10.50 12.02 1.57
C PRO A 102 -9.71 11.29 0.48
N LEU A 103 -9.76 9.96 0.47
CA LEU A 103 -9.03 9.13 -0.50
C LEU A 103 -9.95 8.67 -1.63
N GLY A 104 -9.58 8.99 -2.87
CA GLY A 104 -10.34 8.58 -4.06
C GLY A 104 -10.25 7.07 -4.32
N SER A 105 -9.08 6.47 -4.11
CA SER A 105 -8.84 5.04 -4.23
C SER A 105 -8.02 4.55 -3.04
N LEU A 106 -8.58 3.59 -2.30
CA LEU A 106 -7.87 2.97 -1.19
C LEU A 106 -6.69 2.11 -1.66
N GLU A 107 -6.81 1.47 -2.83
CA GLU A 107 -5.72 0.68 -3.43
C GLU A 107 -4.54 1.59 -3.79
N ALA A 108 -4.80 2.73 -4.43
CA ALA A 108 -3.74 3.69 -4.78
C ALA A 108 -3.06 4.23 -3.51
N SER A 109 -3.83 4.58 -2.48
CA SER A 109 -3.27 5.08 -1.22
C SER A 109 -2.49 4.00 -0.45
N ALA A 110 -2.91 2.73 -0.50
CA ALA A 110 -2.16 1.62 0.10
C ALA A 110 -0.80 1.41 -0.59
N ARG A 111 -0.76 1.51 -1.94
CA ARG A 111 0.50 1.44 -2.69
C ARG A 111 1.41 2.64 -2.42
N ASP A 112 0.81 3.81 -2.21
CA ASP A 112 1.52 5.05 -1.83
C ASP A 112 2.09 5.00 -0.41
N LEU A 113 1.45 4.29 0.54
CA LEU A 113 2.04 4.05 1.87
C LEU A 113 3.43 3.39 1.79
N LEU A 114 3.65 2.53 0.80
CA LEU A 114 4.91 1.84 0.58
C LEU A 114 5.76 2.49 -0.52
N HIS A 115 5.29 3.59 -1.12
CA HIS A 115 5.88 4.24 -2.29
C HIS A 115 6.17 3.27 -3.46
N LEU A 116 5.32 2.26 -3.68
CA LEU A 116 5.56 1.21 -4.70
C LEU A 116 5.68 1.78 -6.12
N ASP A 117 4.86 2.80 -6.42
CA ASP A 117 4.77 3.47 -7.72
C ASP A 117 5.56 4.80 -7.78
N GLN A 118 6.47 5.04 -6.82
CA GLN A 118 7.25 6.27 -6.76
C GLN A 118 7.99 6.57 -8.07
N ARG A 119 8.05 7.85 -8.41
CA ARG A 119 8.80 8.36 -9.57
C ARG A 119 10.01 9.19 -9.17
N SER A 120 10.02 9.71 -7.96
CA SER A 120 11.11 10.54 -7.43
C SER A 120 12.07 9.68 -6.62
N PRO A 121 13.40 9.85 -6.77
CA PRO A 121 14.38 9.19 -5.89
C PRO A 121 14.34 9.71 -4.45
N LEU A 122 13.62 10.81 -4.19
CA LEU A 122 13.45 11.41 -2.86
C LEU A 122 12.43 10.64 -1.99
N GLN A 123 11.68 9.71 -2.58
CA GLN A 123 10.74 8.84 -1.87
C GLN A 123 11.40 7.50 -1.60
N HIS A 124 11.32 7.03 -0.36
CA HIS A 124 11.90 5.76 0.05
C HIS A 124 10.88 4.62 -0.14
N LYS A 125 11.23 3.53 -0.83
CA LYS A 125 10.35 2.34 -0.85
C LYS A 125 10.42 1.66 0.50
N TYR A 126 9.29 1.62 1.20
CA TYR A 126 9.20 0.91 2.47
C TYR A 126 8.86 -0.56 2.25
N ASP A 127 9.18 -1.38 3.23
CA ASP A 127 8.87 -2.80 3.23
C ASP A 127 7.47 -3.07 3.77
N LEU A 128 6.83 -4.11 3.25
CA LEU A 128 5.51 -4.53 3.71
C LEU A 128 5.49 -4.88 5.20
N SER A 129 6.60 -5.39 5.74
CA SER A 129 6.75 -5.71 7.17
C SER A 129 6.72 -4.49 8.09
N GLU A 130 6.94 -3.29 7.55
CA GLU A 130 6.86 -2.03 8.31
C GLU A 130 5.41 -1.55 8.48
N VAL A 131 4.46 -2.12 7.73
CA VAL A 131 3.04 -1.74 7.79
C VAL A 131 2.33 -2.47 8.93
N GLN A 132 1.69 -1.69 9.79
CA GLN A 132 0.79 -2.20 10.81
C GLN A 132 -0.64 -2.25 10.25
N VAL A 133 -1.27 -3.42 10.36
CA VAL A 133 -2.61 -3.69 9.82
C VAL A 133 -3.55 -4.01 10.96
N ILE A 134 -4.58 -3.18 11.14
CA ILE A 134 -5.44 -3.18 12.32
C ILE A 134 -6.89 -3.45 11.92
N LEU A 135 -7.60 -4.20 12.77
CA LEU A 135 -9.02 -4.56 12.59
C LEU A 135 -9.33 -5.25 11.24
N GLY A 136 -8.39 -6.05 10.73
CA GLY A 136 -8.62 -6.95 9.59
C GLY A 136 -8.71 -6.25 8.24
N LEU A 137 -8.08 -5.07 8.06
CA LEU A 137 -7.92 -4.49 6.74
C LEU A 137 -7.07 -5.43 5.87
N ASP A 138 -7.60 -5.92 4.75
CA ASP A 138 -6.84 -6.77 3.83
C ASP A 138 -5.83 -5.93 3.01
N PHE A 139 -4.72 -5.54 3.64
CA PHE A 139 -3.73 -4.64 3.06
C PHE A 139 -2.98 -5.28 1.90
N GLN A 140 -2.61 -6.55 2.01
CA GLN A 140 -1.94 -7.30 0.95
C GLN A 140 -2.78 -7.33 -0.34
N TYR A 141 -4.10 -7.53 -0.23
CA TYR A 141 -4.97 -7.44 -1.38
C TYR A 141 -4.97 -6.03 -2.01
N LEU A 142 -4.91 -4.96 -1.21
CA LEU A 142 -4.90 -3.59 -1.73
C LEU A 142 -3.64 -3.26 -2.55
N ILE A 143 -2.50 -3.86 -2.20
CA ILE A 143 -1.21 -3.62 -2.86
C ILE A 143 -0.85 -4.68 -3.91
N ARG A 144 -1.73 -5.67 -4.14
CA ARG A 144 -1.49 -6.79 -5.05
C ARG A 144 -0.95 -6.31 -6.41
N PRO A 145 -0.01 -7.03 -7.04
CA PRO A 145 0.49 -6.67 -8.35
C PRO A 145 -0.64 -6.61 -9.39
N THR A 146 -0.61 -5.60 -10.25
CA THR A 146 -1.46 -5.49 -11.44
C THR A 146 -1.25 -6.67 -12.37
N LYS A 147 -2.19 -6.94 -13.28
CA LYS A 147 -2.05 -8.02 -14.26
C LYS A 147 -0.75 -7.93 -15.09
N THR A 148 -0.31 -6.71 -15.38
CA THR A 148 0.94 -6.46 -16.11
C THR A 148 2.16 -6.83 -15.25
N GLU A 149 2.20 -6.41 -13.98
CA GLU A 149 3.26 -6.77 -13.04
C GLU A 149 3.27 -8.28 -12.77
N GLN A 150 2.11 -8.91 -12.57
CA GLN A 150 2.00 -10.38 -12.42
C GLN A 150 2.61 -11.11 -13.61
N ASN A 151 2.36 -10.64 -14.84
CA ASN A 151 2.94 -11.23 -16.04
C ASN A 151 4.47 -11.05 -16.10
N ALA A 152 5.00 -9.93 -15.60
CA ALA A 152 6.44 -9.71 -15.47
C ALA A 152 7.04 -10.67 -14.43
N ILE A 153 6.48 -10.70 -13.22
CA ILE A 153 6.87 -11.64 -12.14
C ILE A 153 6.85 -13.08 -12.66
N MET A 154 5.82 -13.49 -13.40
CA MET A 154 5.75 -14.84 -13.97
C MET A 154 6.87 -15.12 -14.99
N ARG A 155 7.35 -14.11 -15.74
CA ARG A 155 8.52 -14.28 -16.63
C ARG A 155 9.80 -14.45 -15.81
N ASP A 156 9.93 -13.68 -14.74
CA ASP A 156 11.08 -13.70 -13.85
C ASP A 156 11.15 -15.02 -13.08
N ILE A 157 10.03 -15.51 -12.53
CA ILE A 157 9.93 -16.84 -11.92
C ILE A 157 10.41 -17.93 -12.90
N ARG A 158 9.95 -17.89 -14.16
CA ARG A 158 10.42 -18.87 -15.16
C ARG A 158 11.91 -18.73 -15.47
N HIS A 159 12.47 -17.53 -15.38
CA HIS A 159 13.91 -17.30 -15.54
C HIS A 159 14.69 -17.90 -14.38
N ILE A 160 14.30 -17.61 -13.14
CA ILE A 160 14.86 -18.17 -11.90
C ILE A 160 14.87 -19.69 -11.95
N ILE A 161 13.74 -20.32 -12.32
CA ILE A 161 13.64 -21.78 -12.44
C ILE A 161 14.72 -22.35 -13.38
N ARG A 162 14.97 -21.68 -14.52
CA ARG A 162 15.98 -22.15 -15.49
C ARG A 162 17.40 -21.88 -15.03
N GLU A 163 17.65 -20.73 -14.41
CA GLU A 163 18.97 -20.29 -13.98
C GLU A 163 19.48 -21.11 -12.79
N HIS A 164 18.62 -21.36 -11.81
CA HIS A 164 18.94 -22.13 -10.61
C HIS A 164 18.64 -23.63 -10.76
N GLU A 165 18.26 -24.08 -11.97
CA GLU A 165 17.88 -25.47 -12.27
C GLU A 165 16.86 -26.04 -11.26
N ILE A 166 15.90 -25.22 -10.84
CA ILE A 166 14.90 -25.61 -9.83
C ILE A 166 14.00 -26.70 -10.40
N ASN A 167 13.99 -27.85 -9.73
CA ASN A 167 13.23 -29.01 -10.15
C ASN A 167 11.99 -29.25 -9.29
N GLU A 168 11.92 -28.75 -8.06
CA GLU A 168 10.75 -28.90 -7.17
C GLU A 168 10.11 -27.55 -6.85
N ILE A 169 8.79 -27.56 -6.64
CA ILE A 169 8.05 -26.33 -6.33
C ILE A 169 8.29 -25.85 -4.90
N SER A 170 8.60 -26.75 -3.96
CA SER A 170 9.03 -26.39 -2.60
C SER A 170 10.27 -25.51 -2.62
N ASP A 171 11.29 -25.93 -3.37
CA ASP A 171 12.55 -25.20 -3.49
C ASP A 171 12.31 -23.81 -4.12
N LEU A 172 11.33 -23.71 -5.02
CA LEU A 172 10.93 -22.42 -5.58
C LEU A 172 10.24 -21.52 -4.55
N TRP A 173 9.35 -22.05 -3.72
CA TRP A 173 8.71 -21.27 -2.65
C TRP A 173 9.76 -20.73 -1.67
N ASP A 174 10.61 -21.61 -1.14
CA ASP A 174 11.67 -21.22 -0.20
C ASP A 174 12.59 -20.14 -0.81
N PHE A 175 12.94 -20.29 -2.09
CA PHE A 175 13.77 -19.31 -2.80
C PHE A 175 13.07 -17.96 -3.01
N LEU A 176 11.78 -17.95 -3.32
CA LEU A 176 11.04 -16.72 -3.62
C LEU A 176 10.64 -15.95 -2.36
N ASP A 177 10.37 -16.65 -1.26
CA ASP A 177 10.05 -16.05 0.04
C ASP A 177 11.19 -15.17 0.56
N GLU A 178 12.44 -15.49 0.22
CA GLU A 178 13.61 -14.68 0.56
C GLU A 178 13.79 -13.44 -0.34
N ILE A 179 13.17 -13.41 -1.52
CA ILE A 179 13.39 -12.35 -2.52
C ILE A 179 12.35 -11.24 -2.39
N ASN A 180 11.07 -11.60 -2.47
CA ASN A 180 10.00 -10.59 -2.54
C ASN A 180 8.62 -11.21 -2.20
N PRO A 181 7.89 -10.66 -1.22
CA PRO A 181 6.55 -11.16 -0.86
C PRO A 181 5.53 -11.19 -2.01
N PHE A 182 5.68 -10.34 -3.03
CA PHE A 182 4.81 -10.34 -4.21
C PHE A 182 5.03 -11.54 -5.12
N TYR A 183 6.23 -12.14 -5.12
CA TYR A 183 6.50 -13.33 -5.94
C TYR A 183 5.70 -14.52 -5.43
N SER A 184 5.66 -14.73 -4.12
CA SER A 184 4.87 -15.77 -3.47
C SER A 184 3.38 -15.58 -3.74
N MET A 185 2.86 -14.35 -3.61
CA MET A 185 1.46 -14.04 -3.96
C MET A 185 1.11 -14.40 -5.41
N VAL A 186 2.01 -14.15 -6.37
CA VAL A 186 1.80 -14.51 -7.78
C VAL A 186 1.93 -16.02 -7.98
N LEU A 187 2.91 -16.66 -7.33
CA LEU A 187 3.12 -18.10 -7.41
C LEU A 187 1.89 -18.86 -6.89
N ASP A 188 1.33 -18.46 -5.75
CA ASP A 188 0.13 -19.08 -5.17
C ASP A 188 -1.08 -18.95 -6.09
N ALA A 189 -1.23 -17.82 -6.76
CA ALA A 189 -2.30 -17.61 -7.74
C ALA A 189 -2.08 -18.36 -9.06
N LYS A 190 -0.85 -18.83 -9.34
CA LYS A 190 -0.43 -19.42 -10.63
C LYS A 190 0.27 -20.77 -10.48
N THR A 191 0.11 -21.44 -9.34
CA THR A 191 0.85 -22.64 -8.94
C THR A 191 0.81 -23.72 -10.01
N TYR A 192 -0.36 -23.99 -10.58
CA TYR A 192 -0.52 -25.00 -11.64
C TYR A 192 0.34 -24.72 -12.87
N ALA A 193 0.37 -23.47 -13.35
CA ALA A 193 1.13 -23.09 -14.54
C ALA A 193 2.64 -23.21 -14.30
N ILE A 194 3.11 -22.82 -13.11
CA ILE A 194 4.52 -22.93 -12.74
C ILE A 194 4.93 -24.38 -12.48
N SER A 195 4.15 -25.15 -11.74
CA SER A 195 4.40 -26.58 -11.53
C SER A 195 4.47 -27.34 -12.86
N SER A 196 3.54 -27.05 -13.78
CA SER A 196 3.57 -27.61 -15.14
C SER A 196 4.83 -27.21 -15.91
N TYR A 197 5.29 -25.98 -15.75
CA TYR A 197 6.52 -25.49 -16.38
C TYR A 197 7.77 -26.19 -15.82
N ILE A 198 7.88 -26.33 -14.49
CA ILE A 198 8.95 -27.07 -13.82
C ILE A 198 8.99 -28.52 -14.32
N ASN A 199 7.83 -29.18 -14.35
CA ASN A 199 7.70 -30.54 -14.89
C ASN A 199 8.16 -30.60 -16.36
N SER A 200 7.78 -29.63 -17.18
CA SER A 200 8.23 -29.56 -18.58
C SER A 200 9.75 -29.44 -18.69
N CYS A 201 10.39 -28.61 -17.84
CA CYS A 201 11.84 -28.48 -17.78
C CYS A 201 12.51 -29.80 -17.38
N ARG A 202 12.00 -30.50 -16.36
CA ARG A 202 12.54 -31.78 -15.86
C ARG A 202 12.54 -32.87 -16.94
N HIS A 203 11.48 -32.94 -17.74
CA HIS A 203 11.32 -33.93 -18.80
C HIS A 203 11.92 -33.49 -20.14
N LYS A 204 12.49 -32.27 -20.22
CA LYS A 204 13.11 -31.77 -21.44
C LYS A 204 14.38 -32.58 -21.73
N PRO A 205 14.53 -33.15 -22.93
CA PRO A 205 15.73 -33.91 -23.27
C PRO A 205 16.96 -33.00 -23.20
N LYS A 206 17.97 -33.42 -22.42
CA LYS A 206 19.27 -32.73 -22.35
C LYS A 206 19.90 -32.78 -23.75
N LYS A 207 20.15 -31.63 -24.37
CA LYS A 207 20.92 -31.58 -25.63
C LYS A 207 22.27 -32.25 -25.37
N ARG A 208 22.62 -33.29 -26.15
CA ARG A 208 23.99 -33.81 -26.17
C ARG A 208 24.93 -32.65 -26.47
N ARG A 209 25.86 -32.36 -25.56
CA ARG A 209 27.02 -31.54 -25.91
C ARG A 209 27.83 -32.41 -26.86
N ASP A 210 27.82 -32.09 -28.15
CA ASP A 210 28.77 -32.70 -29.08
C ASP A 210 30.16 -32.29 -28.60
N VAL A 211 30.85 -33.24 -27.97
CA VAL A 211 32.29 -33.16 -27.76
C VAL A 211 32.88 -33.38 -29.14
N THR A 212 32.95 -32.32 -29.95
CA THR A 212 33.75 -32.34 -31.16
C THR A 212 35.19 -32.52 -30.71
N LYS A 213 35.67 -33.75 -30.87
CA LYS A 213 37.06 -34.14 -30.68
C LYS A 213 37.95 -33.14 -31.43
N VAL A 214 38.81 -32.44 -30.70
CA VAL A 214 40.00 -31.85 -31.29
C VAL A 214 40.94 -33.03 -31.52
N SER A 215 41.08 -33.41 -32.78
CA SER A 215 42.14 -34.27 -33.31
C SER A 215 43.05 -33.42 -34.18
#